data_AF-A0A2N1QKR8-F1
#
_entry.id   AF-A0A2N1QKR8-F1
#
_cell.length_a   1.000
_cell.length_b   1.000
_cell.length_c   1.000
_cell.angle_alpha   90.00
_cell.angle_beta   90.00
_cell.angle_gamma   90.00
#
_symmetry.space_group_name_H-M   'P 1'
#
loop_
_entity.id
_entity.type
_entity.pdbx_description
1 polymer ?
#
loop_
_entity_poly.entity_id
_entity_poly.type
_entity_poly.pdbx_seq_one_letter_code
_entity_poly.pdbx_strand_id
1 'polypeptide(L)'
;MKKLCGFLCAVALTGLLAGSALAADFTLKLANAGPADPEDRTVIAVEIFKNHVETKTGGSLKVEVFHASQLGNEKEILEGLALGT
;
A
#
# COMPACT_ATOMS: atom_id res chain seq x y z
N MET A 1 31.21 10.45 34.46
CA MET A 1 29.75 10.54 34.74
C MET A 1 28.99 11.36 33.69
N LYS A 2 29.45 12.55 33.28
CA LYS A 2 28.78 13.39 32.24
C LYS A 2 28.63 12.71 30.87
N LYS A 3 29.62 11.91 30.43
CA LYS A 3 29.59 11.18 29.14
C LYS A 3 28.70 9.93 29.15
N LEU A 4 28.50 9.34 30.33
CA LEU A 4 27.64 8.15 30.51
C LEU A 4 26.15 8.54 30.50
N CYS A 5 25.82 9.71 31.06
CA CYS A 5 24.47 10.26 31.04
C CYS A 5 24.04 10.69 29.63
N GLY A 6 24.96 11.29 28.84
CA GLY A 6 24.70 11.61 27.43
C GLY A 6 24.49 10.38 26.54
N PHE A 7 25.16 9.26 26.84
CA PHE A 7 24.99 8.00 26.12
C PHE A 7 23.64 7.33 26.43
N LEU A 8 23.17 7.39 27.68
CA LEU A 8 21.85 6.88 28.05
C LEU A 8 20.70 7.66 27.40
N CYS A 9 20.81 9.00 27.30
CA CYS A 9 19.81 9.82 26.63
C CYS A 9 19.73 9.54 25.12
N ALA A 10 20.86 9.25 24.47
CA ALA A 10 20.89 8.93 23.04
C ALA A 10 20.21 7.58 22.71
N VAL A 11 20.37 6.57 23.57
CA VAL A 11 19.73 5.25 23.41
C VAL A 11 18.22 5.30 23.68
N ALA A 12 17.79 6.12 24.65
CA ALA A 12 16.37 6.33 24.92
C ALA A 12 15.66 7.02 23.74
N LEU A 13 16.33 7.93 23.04
CA LEU A 13 15.74 8.67 21.91
C LEU A 13 15.57 7.80 20.65
N THR A 14 16.44 6.81 20.44
CA THR A 14 16.31 5.84 19.33
C THR A 14 15.20 4.81 19.56
N GLY A 15 14.87 4.50 20.82
CA GLY A 15 13.79 3.56 21.16
C GLY A 15 12.38 4.11 20.89
N LEU A 16 12.20 5.43 20.96
CA LEU A 16 10.90 6.08 20.69
C LEU A 16 10.55 6.16 19.19
N LEU A 17 11.54 5.99 18.31
CA LEU A 17 11.33 5.96 16.85
C LEU A 17 11.08 4.54 16.32
N ALA A 18 11.13 3.52 17.19
CA ALA A 18 10.56 2.21 16.90
C ALA A 18 9.02 2.29 16.98
N GLY A 19 8.43 3.20 16.20
CA GLY A 19 7.02 3.11 15.87
C GLY A 19 6.79 1.74 15.25
N SER A 20 5.80 1.01 15.75
CA SER A 20 5.32 -0.22 15.15
C SER A 20 5.17 0.01 13.65
N ALA A 21 5.97 -0.69 12.85
CA ALA A 21 5.75 -0.75 11.42
C ALA A 21 4.35 -1.35 11.22
N LEU A 22 3.37 -0.49 10.91
CA LEU A 22 2.01 -0.93 10.58
C LEU A 22 2.07 -1.55 9.18
N ALA A 23 2.47 -2.83 9.13
CA ALA A 23 2.27 -3.64 7.94
C ALA A 23 0.76 -3.78 7.71
N ALA A 24 0.31 -3.69 6.45
CA ALA A 24 -1.08 -3.94 6.13
C ALA A 24 -1.41 -5.41 6.40
N ASP A 25 -2.56 -5.67 7.02
CA ASP A 25 -3.07 -7.02 7.28
C ASP A 25 -3.42 -7.72 5.97
N PHE A 26 -3.93 -6.94 4.99
CA PHE A 26 -4.31 -7.42 3.67
C PHE A 26 -3.80 -6.49 2.57
N THR A 27 -3.48 -7.08 1.42
CA THR A 27 -3.21 -6.34 0.18
C THR A 27 -4.19 -6.77 -0.90
N LEU A 28 -5.03 -5.84 -1.36
CA LEU A 28 -5.92 -6.01 -2.50
C LEU A 28 -5.17 -5.62 -3.77
N LYS A 29 -4.94 -6.59 -4.67
CA LYS A 29 -4.48 -6.29 -6.04
C LYS A 29 -5.67 -5.81 -6.87
N LEU A 30 -5.53 -4.66 -7.50
CA LEU A 30 -6.54 -4.05 -8.34
C LEU A 30 -6.01 -3.89 -9.76
N ALA A 31 -6.59 -4.64 -10.69
CA ALA A 31 -6.27 -4.51 -12.09
C ALA A 31 -7.07 -3.38 -12.76
N ASN A 32 -6.40 -2.60 -13.58
CA ASN A 32 -6.99 -1.60 -14.45
C ASN A 32 -6.51 -1.83 -15.89
N ALA A 33 -7.45 -2.01 -16.82
CA ALA A 33 -7.14 -2.17 -18.24
C ALA A 33 -6.78 -0.83 -18.93
N GLY A 34 -7.15 0.31 -18.33
CA GLY A 34 -6.79 1.62 -18.84
C GLY A 34 -5.27 1.86 -18.87
N PRO A 35 -4.80 2.83 -19.66
CA PRO A 35 -3.38 3.13 -19.80
C PRO A 35 -2.76 3.54 -18.46
N ALA A 36 -1.43 3.44 -18.36
CA ALA A 36 -0.67 3.99 -17.23
C ALA A 36 -0.42 5.50 -17.42
N ASP A 37 -1.50 6.26 -17.58
CA ASP A 37 -1.51 7.72 -17.76
C ASP A 37 -2.23 8.37 -16.57
N PRO A 38 -1.56 9.22 -15.77
CA PRO A 38 -2.19 9.92 -14.65
C PRO A 38 -3.43 10.75 -15.01
N GLU A 39 -3.54 11.22 -16.26
CA GLU A 39 -4.68 12.01 -16.73
C GLU A 39 -5.85 11.15 -17.20
N ASP A 40 -5.66 9.83 -17.33
CA ASP A 40 -6.73 8.92 -17.73
C ASP A 40 -7.77 8.77 -16.61
N ARG A 41 -9.04 8.89 -16.97
CA ARG A 41 -10.18 8.79 -16.05
C ARG A 41 -10.18 7.53 -15.19
N THR A 42 -9.68 6.40 -15.71
CA THR A 42 -9.66 5.13 -14.98
C THR A 42 -8.55 5.11 -13.93
N VAL A 43 -7.40 5.73 -14.22
CA VAL A 43 -6.29 5.89 -13.28
C VAL A 43 -6.71 6.82 -12.14
N ILE A 44 -7.33 7.95 -12.46
CA ILE A 44 -7.89 8.88 -11.47
C ILE A 44 -8.90 8.18 -10.55
N ALA A 45 -9.84 7.42 -11.13
CA ALA A 45 -10.86 6.70 -10.36
C ALA A 45 -10.25 5.66 -9.41
N VAL A 46 -9.25 4.91 -9.88
CA VAL A 46 -8.54 3.91 -9.07
C VAL A 46 -7.76 4.56 -7.93
N GLU A 47 -7.10 5.70 -8.17
CA GLU A 47 -6.38 6.42 -7.13
C GLU A 47 -7.33 6.96 -6.05
N ILE A 48 -8.50 7.47 -6.45
CA ILE A 48 -9.56 7.87 -5.50
C ILE A 48 -10.03 6.67 -4.68
N PHE A 49 -10.26 5.52 -5.32
CA PHE A 49 -10.66 4.29 -4.63
C PHE A 49 -9.60 3.82 -3.63
N LYS A 50 -8.33 3.75 -4.04
CA LYS A 50 -7.19 3.40 -3.19
C LYS A 50 -7.14 4.30 -1.95
N ASN A 51 -7.14 5.61 -2.14
CA ASN A 51 -7.08 6.57 -1.04
C ASN A 51 -8.28 6.43 -0.10
N HIS A 52 -9.49 6.25 -0.63
CA HIS A 52 -10.68 6.06 0.17
C HIS A 52 -10.59 4.80 1.04
N VAL A 53 -10.21 3.66 0.45
CA VAL A 53 -10.14 2.37 1.13
C VAL A 53 -9.03 2.36 2.18
N GLU A 54 -7.83 2.79 1.83
CA GLU A 54 -6.69 2.82 2.78
C GLU A 54 -6.98 3.76 3.96
N THR A 55 -7.60 4.91 3.70
CA THR A 55 -8.00 5.85 4.77
C THR A 55 -9.08 5.25 5.67
N LYS A 56 -10.14 4.66 5.09
CA LYS A 56 -11.27 4.12 5.85
C LYS A 56 -10.91 2.88 6.68
N THR A 57 -9.91 2.13 6.23
CA THR A 57 -9.40 0.96 6.95
C THR A 57 -8.27 1.31 7.93
N GLY A 58 -7.87 2.58 8.01
CA GLY A 58 -6.74 2.98 8.85
C GLY A 58 -5.42 2.31 8.45
N GLY A 59 -5.28 1.96 7.17
CA GLY A 59 -4.11 1.29 6.61
C GLY A 59 -4.06 -0.23 6.78
N SER A 60 -5.05 -0.87 7.40
CA SER A 60 -5.08 -2.34 7.53
C SER A 60 -5.30 -3.06 6.20
N LEU A 61 -5.90 -2.40 5.21
CA LEU A 61 -6.01 -2.91 3.85
C LEU A 61 -5.31 -1.97 2.86
N LYS A 62 -4.25 -2.47 2.23
CA LYS A 62 -3.51 -1.79 1.17
C LYS A 62 -4.15 -2.12 -0.18
N VAL A 63 -4.24 -1.14 -1.08
CA VAL A 63 -4.62 -1.36 -2.48
C VAL A 63 -3.37 -1.23 -3.35
N GLU A 64 -2.99 -2.31 -4.02
CA GLU A 64 -1.90 -2.35 -4.99
C GLU A 64 -2.47 -2.33 -6.40
N VAL A 65 -2.07 -1.35 -7.18
CA VAL A 65 -2.72 -1.02 -8.45
C VAL A 65 -1.84 -1.44 -9.62
N PHE A 66 -2.44 -2.12 -10.59
CA PHE A 66 -1.80 -2.59 -11.81
C PHE A 66 -2.53 -2.04 -13.03
N HIS A 67 -1.95 -1.03 -13.67
CA HIS A 67 -2.51 -0.40 -14.87
C HIS A 67 -2.08 -1.12 -16.16
N ALA A 68 -2.60 -0.67 -17.30
CA ALA A 68 -2.21 -1.13 -18.63
C ALA A 68 -2.28 -2.66 -18.79
N SER A 69 -3.30 -3.29 -18.20
CA SER A 69 -3.51 -4.75 -18.26
C SER A 69 -2.28 -5.56 -17.82
N GLN A 70 -1.49 -5.04 -16.87
CA GLN A 70 -0.28 -5.71 -16.35
C GLN A 70 -0.54 -7.11 -15.77
N LEU A 71 -1.75 -7.37 -15.28
CA LEU A 71 -2.14 -8.68 -14.74
C LEU A 71 -2.80 -9.61 -15.77
N GLY A 72 -2.85 -9.19 -17.04
CA GLY A 72 -3.45 -9.96 -18.13
C GLY A 72 -4.68 -9.30 -18.74
N ASN A 73 -5.23 -9.97 -19.74
CA ASN A 73 -6.49 -9.60 -20.38
C ASN A 73 -7.70 -9.99 -19.52
N GLU A 74 -8.90 -9.57 -19.92
CA GLU A 74 -10.13 -9.78 -19.16
C GLU A 74 -10.39 -11.26 -18.78
N LYS A 75 -10.14 -12.20 -19.70
CA LYS A 75 -10.31 -13.63 -19.43
C LYS A 75 -9.32 -14.11 -18.36
N GLU A 76 -8.06 -13.75 -18.48
CA GLU A 76 -7.01 -14.13 -17.53
C GLU A 76 -7.30 -13.57 -16.13
N ILE A 77 -7.84 -12.34 -16.04
CA ILE A 77 -8.27 -11.76 -14.76
C ILE A 77 -9.46 -12.51 -14.16
N LEU A 78 -10.47 -12.85 -14.95
CA LEU A 78 -11.61 -13.63 -14.45
C LEU A 78 -11.18 -15.02 -13.94
N GLU A 79 -10.23 -15.65 -14.63
CA GLU A 79 -9.63 -16.91 -14.21
C GLU A 79 -8.81 -16.74 -12.91
N GLY A 80 -8.01 -15.69 -12.81
CA GLY A 80 -7.25 -15.36 -11.60
C GLY A 80 -8.15 -15.12 -10.38
N LEU A 81 -9.27 -14.42 -10.57
CA LEU A 81 -10.28 -14.22 -9.52
C LEU A 81 -10.90 -15.55 -9.06
N ALA A 82 -11.21 -16.46 -9.98
CA ALA A 82 -11.75 -17.78 -9.64
C ALA A 82 -10.74 -18.65 -8.87
N LEU A 83 -9.44 -18.49 -9.16
CA LEU A 83 -8.34 -19.17 -8.48
C LEU A 83 -7.91 -18.48 -7.17
N GLY A 84 -8.30 -17.22 -6.96
CA GLY A 84 -7.92 -16.42 -5.81
C GLY A 84 -6.49 -15.88 -5.83
N THR A 85 -5.94 -15.57 -7.02
CA THR A 85 -4.55 -15.11 -7.22
C THR A 85 -4.43 -13.66 -7.67
#